data_AF-A0A523PKP7-F1
#
_entry.id   AF-A0A523PKP7-F1
#
_cell.length_a   1.000
_cell.length_b   1.000
_cell.length_c   1.000
_cell.angle_alpha   90.00
_cell.angle_beta   90.00
_cell.angle_gamma   90.00
#
_symmetry.space_group_name_H-M   'P 1'
#
loop_
_entity.id
_entity.type
_entity.pdbx_description
1 polymer ?
#
loop_
_entity_poly.entity_id
_entity_poly.type
_entity_poly.pdbx_seq_one_letter_code
_entity_poly.pdbx_strand_id
1 'polypeptide(L)'
;PAAELDVPCDVFAPCALGGILHDLSLGRLRCRAIVGAANNVLAHSHHADRLHERGVLLAPDFIVSAGALIRGTIFHLEGRREPVGAIGERVGAALGRILARARDEDAPPVRVAERDARERIERWRVRAVR
;
A
#
# COMPACT_ATOMS: atom_id res chain seq x y z
N PRO A 1 -15.88 18.70 5.72
CA PRO A 1 -14.80 17.68 5.68
C PRO A 1 -15.30 16.38 5.03
N ALA A 2 -14.48 15.73 4.22
CA ALA A 2 -14.80 14.48 3.50
C ALA A 2 -15.72 14.63 2.28
N ALA A 3 -15.95 15.85 1.78
CA ALA A 3 -16.64 16.06 0.49
C ALA A 3 -15.79 15.53 -0.69
N GLU A 4 -14.48 15.43 -0.47
CA GLU A 4 -13.48 14.90 -1.39
C GLU A 4 -13.73 13.42 -1.73
N LEU A 5 -14.42 12.67 -0.86
CA LEU A 5 -14.78 11.26 -1.10
C LEU A 5 -15.81 11.09 -2.22
N ASP A 6 -16.67 12.08 -2.43
CA ASP A 6 -17.74 12.02 -3.43
C ASP A 6 -17.31 12.54 -4.80
N VAL A 7 -16.11 13.12 -4.90
CA VAL A 7 -15.57 13.69 -6.13
C VAL A 7 -15.25 12.55 -7.11
N PRO A 8 -15.87 12.51 -8.30
CA PRO A 8 -15.49 11.55 -9.34
C PRO A 8 -14.03 11.78 -9.75
N CYS A 9 -13.24 10.72 -9.70
CA CYS A 9 -11.83 10.75 -10.09
C CYS A 9 -11.36 9.35 -10.51
N ASP A 10 -10.24 9.25 -11.21
CA ASP A 10 -9.67 7.92 -11.50
C ASP A 10 -8.96 7.35 -10.27
N VAL A 11 -8.21 8.20 -9.57
CA VAL A 11 -7.40 7.84 -8.41
C VAL A 11 -7.73 8.74 -7.23
N PHE A 12 -8.15 8.13 -6.11
CA PHE A 12 -8.30 8.80 -4.83
C PHE A 12 -7.04 8.63 -3.98
N ALA A 13 -6.47 9.72 -3.47
CA ALA A 13 -5.20 9.71 -2.73
C ALA A 13 -5.37 10.17 -1.27
N PRO A 14 -5.67 9.26 -0.32
CA PRO A 14 -5.75 9.61 1.09
C PRO A 14 -4.35 9.87 1.67
N CYS A 15 -4.09 11.12 2.08
CA CYS A 15 -2.78 11.55 2.60
C CYS A 15 -2.84 12.24 3.97
N ALA A 16 -4.01 12.24 4.63
CA ALA A 16 -4.21 12.95 5.89
C ALA A 16 -4.31 12.02 7.10
N LEU A 17 -5.39 11.23 7.20
CA LEU A 17 -5.70 10.39 8.37
C LEU A 17 -5.96 8.94 7.96
N GLY A 18 -5.63 8.02 8.89
CA GLY A 18 -6.01 6.62 8.81
C GLY A 18 -7.50 6.40 9.12
N GLY A 19 -7.99 5.19 8.89
CA GLY A 19 -9.36 4.78 9.13
C GLY A 19 -10.40 5.42 8.21
N ILE A 20 -9.96 6.16 7.18
CA ILE A 20 -10.85 6.86 6.26
C ILE A 20 -11.62 5.91 5.35
N LEU A 21 -11.17 4.67 5.17
CA LEU A 21 -11.87 3.61 4.43
C LEU A 21 -12.63 2.73 5.44
N HIS A 22 -13.93 2.98 5.54
CA HIS A 22 -14.87 2.31 6.44
C HIS A 22 -16.24 2.20 5.75
N ASP A 23 -17.21 1.54 6.38
CA ASP A 23 -18.47 1.16 5.72
C ASP A 23 -19.22 2.31 5.04
N LEU A 24 -19.21 3.52 5.64
CA LEU A 24 -19.88 4.69 5.10
C LEU A 24 -19.08 5.37 3.99
N SER A 25 -17.74 5.42 4.10
CA SER A 25 -16.90 6.08 3.10
C SER A 25 -16.75 5.23 1.85
N LEU A 26 -16.71 3.90 1.99
CA LEU A 26 -16.62 2.99 0.86
C LEU A 26 -17.76 3.25 -0.14
N GLY A 27 -19.01 3.39 0.33
CA GLY A 27 -20.17 3.63 -0.55
C GLY A 27 -20.14 4.96 -1.29
N ARG A 28 -19.31 5.91 -0.84
CA ARG A 28 -19.21 7.26 -1.40
C ARG A 28 -18.15 7.37 -2.50
N LEU A 29 -17.11 6.54 -2.42
CA LEU A 29 -15.97 6.58 -3.35
C LEU A 29 -16.40 6.37 -4.80
N ARG A 30 -16.00 7.31 -5.65
CA ARG A 30 -16.20 7.29 -7.11
C ARG A 30 -14.86 7.23 -7.84
N CYS A 31 -14.05 6.23 -7.51
CA CYS A 31 -12.71 6.03 -8.06
C CYS A 31 -12.44 4.60 -8.51
N ARG A 32 -11.43 4.44 -9.38
CA ARG A 32 -10.95 3.12 -9.83
C ARG A 32 -9.80 2.60 -8.99
N ALA A 33 -9.02 3.51 -8.42
CA ALA A 33 -7.90 3.16 -7.55
C ALA A 33 -7.79 4.10 -6.35
N ILE A 34 -7.23 3.58 -5.26
CA ILE A 34 -6.90 4.29 -4.04
C ILE A 34 -5.40 4.13 -3.82
N VAL A 35 -4.67 5.24 -3.88
CA VAL A 35 -3.21 5.28 -3.77
C VAL A 35 -2.81 6.52 -2.99
N GLY A 36 -2.44 6.35 -1.72
CA GLY A 36 -2.18 7.46 -0.80
C GLY A 36 -1.08 7.16 0.21
N ALA A 37 -0.61 8.21 0.87
CA ALA A 37 0.49 8.16 1.83
C ALA A 37 0.02 8.10 3.31
N ALA A 38 -1.28 8.19 3.58
CA ALA A 38 -1.80 8.03 4.93
C ALA A 38 -1.54 6.60 5.44
N ASN A 39 -1.25 6.47 6.74
CA ASN A 39 -1.05 5.18 7.37
C ASN A 39 -2.37 4.64 7.91
N ASN A 40 -2.55 3.32 7.87
CA ASN A 40 -3.71 2.60 8.39
C ASN A 40 -5.01 3.09 7.74
N VAL A 41 -5.05 3.23 6.41
CA VAL A 41 -6.21 3.82 5.70
C VAL A 41 -7.50 3.02 5.87
N LEU A 42 -7.40 1.71 6.06
CA LEU A 42 -8.51 0.81 6.35
C LEU A 42 -8.89 0.90 7.82
N ALA A 43 -10.17 1.13 8.12
CA ALA A 43 -10.68 0.99 9.49
C ALA A 43 -10.62 -0.47 9.95
N HIS A 44 -10.91 -1.41 9.04
CA HIS A 44 -10.79 -2.84 9.28
C HIS A 44 -10.24 -3.57 8.04
N SER A 45 -9.55 -4.69 8.26
CA SER A 45 -8.89 -5.44 7.17
C SER A 45 -9.88 -5.96 6.11
N HIS A 46 -11.11 -6.32 6.50
CA HIS A 46 -12.14 -6.79 5.57
C HIS A 46 -12.60 -5.71 4.57
N HIS A 47 -12.33 -4.43 4.83
CA HIS A 47 -12.62 -3.35 3.89
C HIS A 47 -11.77 -3.45 2.62
N ALA A 48 -10.61 -4.12 2.67
CA ALA A 48 -9.82 -4.43 1.47
C ALA A 48 -10.55 -5.43 0.57
N ASP A 49 -11.19 -6.44 1.16
CA ASP A 49 -11.93 -7.46 0.43
C ASP A 49 -13.16 -6.83 -0.26
N ARG A 50 -13.90 -5.96 0.46
CA ARG A 50 -15.02 -5.20 -0.10
C ARG A 50 -14.63 -4.26 -1.26
N LEU A 51 -13.43 -3.69 -1.22
CA LEU A 51 -12.92 -2.86 -2.32
C LEU A 51 -12.59 -3.72 -3.54
N HIS A 52 -11.96 -4.87 -3.33
CA HIS A 52 -11.63 -5.85 -4.36
C HIS A 52 -12.88 -6.37 -5.07
N GLU A 53 -13.91 -6.78 -4.32
CA GLU A 53 -15.20 -7.22 -4.85
C GLU A 53 -15.88 -6.16 -5.74
N ARG A 54 -15.62 -4.87 -5.47
CA ARG A 54 -16.14 -3.74 -6.25
C ARG A 54 -15.26 -3.37 -7.44
N GLY A 55 -14.14 -4.06 -7.65
CA GLY A 55 -13.16 -3.72 -8.68
C GLY A 55 -12.40 -2.41 -8.41
N VAL A 56 -12.35 -1.96 -7.15
CA VAL A 56 -11.58 -0.76 -6.75
C VAL A 56 -10.22 -1.21 -6.23
N LEU A 57 -9.15 -0.83 -6.91
CA LEU A 57 -7.80 -1.17 -6.52
C LEU A 57 -7.39 -0.37 -5.28
N LEU A 58 -6.94 -1.05 -4.23
CA LEU A 58 -6.28 -0.41 -3.08
C LEU A 58 -4.79 -0.77 -3.08
N ALA A 59 -3.92 0.23 -3.29
CA ALA A 59 -2.49 0.04 -3.11
C ALA A 59 -2.16 -0.06 -1.60
N PRO A 60 -1.31 -1.03 -1.17
CA PRO A 60 -0.94 -1.14 0.24
C PRO A 60 -0.22 0.11 0.72
N ASP A 61 -0.75 0.75 1.76
CA ASP A 61 -0.23 2.01 2.29
C ASP A 61 1.23 1.91 2.71
N PHE A 62 1.61 0.86 3.45
CA PHE A 62 2.97 0.61 3.93
C PHE A 62 3.98 0.35 2.81
N ILE A 63 3.52 0.07 1.58
CA ILE A 63 4.38 -0.03 0.40
C ILE A 63 4.53 1.36 -0.24
N VAL A 64 3.42 2.04 -0.49
CA VAL A 64 3.40 3.36 -1.17
C VAL A 64 4.10 4.43 -0.33
N SER A 65 3.94 4.41 0.99
CA SER A 65 4.55 5.39 1.90
C SER A 65 5.98 5.04 2.34
N ALA A 66 6.55 3.92 1.86
CA ALA A 66 7.84 3.39 2.34
C ALA A 66 9.06 4.27 2.02
N GLY A 67 8.92 5.29 1.17
CA GLY A 67 10.05 6.07 0.66
C GLY A 67 10.94 6.68 1.76
N ALA A 68 10.35 7.23 2.82
CA ALA A 68 11.11 7.80 3.92
C ALA A 68 11.92 6.73 4.68
N LEU A 69 11.34 5.54 4.91
CA LEU A 69 12.00 4.45 5.60
C LEU A 69 13.16 3.89 4.76
N ILE A 70 12.96 3.71 3.45
CA ILE A 70 14.01 3.24 2.54
C ILE A 70 15.17 4.25 2.52
N ARG A 71 14.86 5.53 2.32
CA ARG A 71 15.87 6.59 2.26
C ARG A 71 16.63 6.73 3.58
N GLY A 72 15.93 6.67 4.72
CA GLY A 72 16.53 6.70 6.05
C GLY A 72 17.45 5.50 6.28
N THR A 73 17.00 4.29 5.95
CA THR A 73 17.78 3.06 6.09
C THR A 73 19.08 3.11 5.29
N ILE A 74 19.02 3.51 4.01
CA ILE A 74 20.21 3.66 3.16
C ILE A 74 21.19 4.66 3.77
N PHE A 75 20.69 5.81 4.24
CA PHE A 75 21.55 6.81 4.87
C PHE A 75 22.21 6.29 6.15
N HIS A 76 21.44 5.67 7.05
CA HIS A 76 21.94 5.26 8.36
C HIS A 76 22.84 4.03 8.32
N LEU A 77 22.62 3.09 7.38
CA LEU A 77 23.42 1.87 7.28
C LEU A 77 24.60 2.01 6.30
N GLU A 78 24.47 2.83 5.26
CA GLU A 78 25.47 2.92 4.18
C GLU A 78 26.14 4.30 4.11
N GLY A 79 25.70 5.29 4.88
CA GLY A 79 26.19 6.67 4.79
C GLY A 79 25.84 7.37 3.47
N ARG A 80 24.96 6.77 2.67
CA ARG A 80 24.72 7.13 1.27
C ARG A 80 23.41 7.92 1.12
N ARG A 81 23.42 8.92 0.25
CA ARG A 81 22.22 9.69 -0.12
C ARG A 81 21.81 9.34 -1.54
N GLU A 82 20.63 8.74 -1.70
CA GLU A 82 20.02 8.54 -3.02
C GLU A 82 19.04 9.69 -3.35
N PRO A 83 18.93 10.06 -4.64
CA PRO A 83 17.87 10.95 -5.11
C PRO A 83 16.47 10.36 -4.83
N VAL A 84 15.49 11.23 -4.58
CA VAL A 84 14.10 10.81 -4.30
C VAL A 84 13.50 10.01 -5.46
N GLY A 85 13.88 10.32 -6.70
CA GLY A 85 13.46 9.56 -7.89
C GLY A 85 13.86 8.08 -7.83
N ALA A 86 15.11 7.78 -7.47
CA ALA A 86 15.59 6.40 -7.35
C ALA A 86 14.86 5.63 -6.22
N ILE A 87 14.54 6.31 -5.12
CA ILE A 87 13.70 5.73 -4.06
C ILE A 87 12.29 5.45 -4.58
N GLY A 88 11.72 6.38 -5.36
CA GLY A 88 10.42 6.22 -6.01
C GLY A 88 10.38 5.03 -6.97
N GLU A 89 11.42 4.82 -7.77
CA GLU A 89 11.54 3.65 -8.65
C GLU A 89 11.54 2.33 -7.87
N ARG A 90 12.22 2.27 -6.72
CA ARG A 90 12.22 1.09 -5.85
C ARG A 90 10.82 0.80 -5.29
N VAL A 91 10.11 1.83 -4.83
CA VAL A 91 8.72 1.72 -4.36
C VAL A 91 7.80 1.28 -5.50
N GLY A 92 7.91 1.89 -6.67
CA GLY A 92 7.14 1.54 -7.86
C GLY A 92 7.37 0.09 -8.30
N ALA A 93 8.62 -0.37 -8.32
CA ALA A 93 8.96 -1.75 -8.65
C ALA A 93 8.39 -2.75 -7.62
N ALA A 94 8.40 -2.40 -6.32
CA ALA A 94 7.81 -3.22 -5.27
C ALA A 94 6.28 -3.31 -5.42
N LEU A 95 5.62 -2.17 -5.61
CA LEU A 95 4.19 -2.11 -5.84
C LEU A 95 3.80 -2.89 -7.11
N GLY A 96 4.53 -2.70 -8.22
CA GLY A 96 4.28 -3.40 -9.47
C GLY A 96 4.29 -4.93 -9.34
N ARG A 97 5.25 -5.49 -8.59
CA ARG A 97 5.29 -6.93 -8.30
C ARG A 97 4.09 -7.39 -7.50
N ILE A 98 3.70 -6.64 -6.47
CA ILE A 98 2.52 -6.96 -5.64
C ILE A 98 1.25 -6.93 -6.47
N LEU A 99 1.07 -5.89 -7.30
CA LEU A 99 -0.11 -5.74 -8.15
C LEU A 99 -0.18 -6.82 -9.23
N ALA A 100 0.94 -7.23 -9.82
CA ALA A 100 0.98 -8.35 -10.77
C ALA A 100 0.54 -9.65 -10.08
N ARG A 101 1.14 -9.98 -8.94
CA ARG A 101 0.80 -11.18 -8.16
C ARG A 101 -0.66 -11.17 -7.68
N ALA A 102 -1.15 -10.03 -7.21
CA ALA A 102 -2.54 -9.87 -6.79
C ALA A 102 -3.53 -10.09 -7.94
N ARG A 103 -3.18 -9.67 -9.15
CA ARG A 103 -3.97 -9.94 -10.35
C ARG A 103 -3.97 -11.42 -10.71
N ASP A 104 -2.81 -12.07 -10.67
CA ASP A 104 -2.68 -13.49 -11.02
C ASP A 104 -3.43 -14.41 -10.02
N GLU A 105 -3.51 -13.98 -8.76
CA GLU A 105 -4.19 -14.72 -7.69
C GLU A 105 -5.66 -14.30 -7.46
N ASP A 106 -6.16 -13.31 -8.21
CA ASP A 106 -7.46 -12.65 -7.97
C ASP A 106 -7.69 -12.30 -6.49
N ALA A 107 -6.73 -11.60 -5.89
CA ALA A 107 -6.74 -11.26 -4.47
C ALA A 107 -6.50 -9.77 -4.22
N PRO A 108 -6.96 -9.22 -3.08
CA PRO A 108 -6.68 -7.83 -2.73
C PRO A 108 -5.16 -7.59 -2.58
N PRO A 109 -4.58 -6.54 -3.19
CA PRO A 109 -3.14 -6.27 -3.10
C PRO A 109 -2.60 -6.17 -1.68
N VAL A 110 -3.40 -5.65 -0.74
CA VAL A 110 -3.04 -5.55 0.68
C VAL A 110 -2.77 -6.93 1.28
N ARG A 111 -3.62 -7.92 0.98
CA ARG A 111 -3.46 -9.31 1.47
C ARG A 111 -2.19 -9.94 0.93
N VAL A 112 -1.94 -9.77 -0.37
CA VAL A 112 -0.72 -10.26 -1.03
C VAL A 112 0.52 -9.64 -0.41
N ALA A 113 0.53 -8.31 -0.22
CA ALA A 113 1.64 -7.60 0.37
C ALA A 113 1.95 -8.06 1.81
N GLU A 114 0.91 -8.25 2.63
CA GLU A 114 1.07 -8.77 4.00
C GLU A 114 1.65 -10.18 4.01
N ARG A 115 1.14 -11.07 3.15
CA ARG A 115 1.63 -12.44 3.03
C ARG A 115 3.09 -12.46 2.59
N ASP A 116 3.43 -11.70 1.55
CA ASP A 116 4.80 -11.57 1.05
C ASP A 116 5.77 -11.07 2.13
N ALA A 117 5.34 -10.09 2.93
CA ALA A 117 6.11 -9.58 4.05
C ALA A 117 6.35 -10.66 5.13
N ARG A 118 5.29 -11.38 5.54
CA ARG A 118 5.39 -12.48 6.52
C ARG A 118 6.32 -13.59 6.03
N GLU A 119 6.15 -14.04 4.79
CA GLU A 119 7.01 -15.06 4.19
C GLU A 119 8.48 -14.61 4.14
N ARG A 120 8.72 -13.34 3.84
CA ARG A 120 10.08 -12.79 3.82
C ARG A 120 10.70 -12.82 5.22
N ILE A 121 9.97 -12.40 6.24
CA ILE A 121 10.44 -12.43 7.63
C ILE A 121 10.74 -13.86 8.06
N GLU A 122 9.86 -14.82 7.75
CA GLU A 122 10.05 -16.22 8.12
C GLU A 122 11.32 -16.81 7.47
N ARG A 123 11.54 -16.55 6.17
CA ARG A 123 12.77 -16.96 5.49
C ARG A 123 14.03 -16.41 6.15
N TRP A 124 14.00 -15.19 6.68
CA TRP A 124 15.12 -14.61 7.41
C TRP A 124 15.34 -15.27 8.76
N ARG A 125 14.27 -15.59 9.50
CA ARG A 125 14.36 -16.29 10.79
C ARG A 125 15.01 -17.66 10.64
N VAL A 126 14.60 -18.44 9.66
CA VAL A 126 15.17 -19.77 9.39
C VAL A 126 16.67 -19.69 9.04
N ARG A 127 17.08 -18.65 8.30
CA ARG A 127 18.50 -18.43 7.94
C ARG A 127 19.35 -17.99 9.11
N ALA A 128 18.81 -17.23 10.06
CA ALA A 128 19.55 -16.73 11.22
C ALA A 128 19.78 -17.81 12.31
N VAL A 129 19.04 -18.92 12.26
CA VAL A 129 19.15 -20.06 13.20
C VAL A 129 20.08 -21.17 12.65
N ARG A 130 20.53 -21.06 11.40
CA ARG A 130 21.54 -21.94 10.79
C ARG A 130 22.91 -21.26 10.79
#